data_AF-A0A6V8R1B1-F1
#
_entry.id   AF-A0A6V8R1B1-F1
#
_cell.length_a   1.000
_cell.length_b   1.000
_cell.length_c   1.000
_cell.angle_alpha   90.00
_cell.angle_beta   90.00
_cell.angle_gamma   90.00
#
_symmetry.space_group_name_H-M   'P 1'
#
loop_
_entity.id
_entity.type
_entity.pdbx_description
1 polymer ?
#
loop_
_entity_poly.entity_id
_entity_poly.type
_entity_poly.pdbx_seq_one_letter_code
_entity_poly.pdbx_strand_id
1 'polypeptide(L)'
;MPLQLEDMAFKDGAAYAHTYVTSFQNDAYSRASYADQTFDQRVAGVIRRWPKNYGQTLVTYKKVVDMDTGELVSWVKIGAEAARSRDLGNRPAIVVYLFGTHPKAQRRGAGSLLMAWVTELADREGLACWVTSSEMAVPLYKKFRFEVAEEITVPLPGANVDGEMYTHTCMLREPKKLKTVD
;
A
#
# COMPACT_ATOMS: atom_id res chain seq x y z
N MET A 1 -5.22 16.86 15.70
CA MET A 1 -4.53 15.62 15.30
C MET A 1 -3.54 15.85 14.17
N PRO A 2 -2.34 16.36 14.52
CA PRO A 2 -1.22 16.47 13.61
C PRO A 2 -0.78 15.07 13.17
N LEU A 3 -0.53 14.88 11.88
CA LEU A 3 -0.04 13.64 11.31
C LEU A 3 1.41 13.83 10.87
N GLN A 4 2.30 12.90 11.21
CA GLN A 4 3.72 12.98 10.88
C GLN A 4 4.18 11.74 10.10
N LEU A 5 4.90 11.96 9.00
CA LEU A 5 5.55 10.91 8.23
C LEU A 5 6.89 10.52 8.89
N GLU A 6 7.13 9.22 9.05
CA GLU A 6 8.36 8.69 9.65
C GLU A 6 8.85 7.43 8.91
N ASP A 7 10.13 7.11 9.09
CA ASP A 7 10.65 5.79 8.76
C ASP A 7 10.08 4.73 9.70
N MET A 8 9.70 3.59 9.15
CA MET A 8 9.33 2.43 9.95
C MET A 8 10.60 1.82 10.54
N ALA A 9 10.63 1.63 11.85
CA ALA A 9 11.72 0.93 12.54
C ALA A 9 11.35 -0.54 12.79
N PHE A 10 12.36 -1.40 12.98
CA PHE A 10 12.15 -2.81 13.29
C PHE A 10 11.26 -3.01 14.54
N LYS A 11 11.39 -2.14 15.55
CA LYS A 11 10.60 -2.18 16.79
C LYS A 11 9.11 -1.89 16.59
N ASP A 12 8.72 -1.30 15.47
CA ASP A 12 7.32 -0.92 15.19
C ASP A 12 6.46 -2.12 14.79
N GLY A 13 7.03 -3.33 14.68
CA GLY A 13 6.38 -4.52 14.12
C GLY A 13 5.02 -4.86 14.73
N ALA A 14 4.85 -4.70 16.05
CA ALA A 14 3.57 -4.95 16.70
C ALA A 14 2.50 -3.90 16.33
N ALA A 15 2.86 -2.62 16.36
CA ALA A 15 1.96 -1.53 15.97
C ALA A 15 1.61 -1.58 14.47
N TYR A 16 2.58 -1.92 13.63
CA TYR A 16 2.39 -2.19 12.21
C TYR A 16 1.43 -3.37 12.01
N ALA A 17 1.62 -4.49 12.70
CA ALA A 17 0.77 -5.67 12.56
C ALA A 17 -0.69 -5.40 12.92
N HIS A 18 -0.93 -4.71 14.03
CA HIS A 18 -2.27 -4.32 14.42
C HIS A 18 -2.93 -3.42 13.36
N THR A 19 -2.23 -2.34 12.98
CA THR A 19 -2.74 -1.38 11.98
C THR A 19 -2.90 -2.00 10.59
N TYR A 20 -2.05 -2.96 10.22
CA TYR A 20 -2.16 -3.75 9.00
C TYR A 20 -3.50 -4.45 8.94
N VAL A 21 -3.83 -5.24 9.95
CA VAL A 21 -5.06 -6.04 9.96
C VAL A 21 -6.29 -5.13 9.98
N THR A 22 -6.26 -4.07 10.79
CA THR A 22 -7.37 -3.12 10.88
C THR A 22 -7.59 -2.32 9.60
N SER A 23 -6.53 -1.99 8.85
CA SER A 23 -6.66 -1.22 7.59
C SER A 23 -7.45 -1.98 6.52
N PHE A 24 -7.47 -3.31 6.58
CA PHE A 24 -8.16 -4.17 5.60
C PHE A 24 -9.44 -4.81 6.15
N GLN A 25 -9.87 -4.46 7.37
CA GLN A 25 -11.00 -5.16 8.02
C GLN A 25 -12.32 -5.05 7.26
N ASN A 26 -12.51 -3.97 6.49
CA ASN A 26 -13.72 -3.72 5.69
C ASN A 26 -13.56 -4.13 4.22
N ASP A 27 -12.38 -4.60 3.80
CA ASP A 27 -12.13 -5.03 2.43
C ASP A 27 -12.68 -6.45 2.20
N ALA A 28 -13.56 -6.62 1.20
CA ALA A 28 -14.24 -7.90 0.96
C ALA A 28 -13.25 -9.03 0.64
N TYR A 29 -12.22 -8.74 -0.16
CA TYR A 29 -11.17 -9.71 -0.49
C TYR A 29 -10.40 -10.15 0.74
N SER A 30 -9.98 -9.21 1.59
CA SER A 30 -9.31 -9.54 2.85
C SER A 30 -10.22 -10.31 3.82
N ARG A 31 -11.52 -10.00 3.90
CA ARG A 31 -12.44 -10.75 4.78
C ARG A 31 -12.60 -12.19 4.29
N ALA A 32 -12.79 -12.38 3.00
CA ALA A 32 -12.91 -13.71 2.39
C ALA A 32 -11.62 -14.53 2.55
N SER A 33 -10.45 -13.92 2.31
CA SER A 33 -9.13 -14.59 2.41
C SER A 33 -8.80 -15.12 3.81
N TYR A 34 -9.37 -14.54 4.85
CA TYR A 34 -9.04 -14.83 6.25
C TYR A 34 -10.28 -15.14 7.08
N ALA A 35 -11.33 -15.69 6.46
CA ALA A 35 -12.60 -16.00 7.11
C ALA A 35 -12.47 -17.04 8.24
N ASP A 36 -11.42 -17.86 8.22
CA ASP A 36 -11.10 -18.89 9.19
C ASP A 36 -10.23 -18.40 10.37
N GLN A 37 -9.81 -17.13 10.36
CA GLN A 37 -8.88 -16.59 11.35
C GLN A 37 -9.50 -15.46 12.18
N THR A 38 -9.23 -15.47 13.48
CA THR A 38 -9.54 -14.35 14.37
C THR A 38 -8.62 -13.15 14.08
N PHE A 39 -9.03 -11.96 14.53
CA PHE A 39 -8.19 -10.76 14.45
C PHE A 39 -6.79 -10.99 15.06
N ASP A 40 -6.73 -11.56 16.26
CA ASP A 40 -5.48 -11.82 16.96
C ASP A 40 -4.59 -12.83 16.23
N GLN A 41 -5.18 -13.87 15.63
CA GLN A 41 -4.44 -14.82 14.80
C GLN A 41 -3.81 -14.13 13.59
N ARG A 42 -4.54 -13.24 12.93
CA ARG A 42 -4.03 -12.44 11.80
C ARG A 42 -2.89 -11.53 12.23
N VAL A 43 -3.05 -10.82 13.36
CA VAL A 43 -2.01 -9.93 13.93
C VAL A 43 -0.76 -10.75 14.26
N ALA A 44 -0.90 -11.87 14.98
CA ALA A 44 0.20 -12.77 15.31
C ALA A 44 0.92 -13.28 14.05
N GLY A 45 0.17 -13.60 12.99
CA GLY A 45 0.72 -13.99 11.69
C GLY A 45 1.52 -12.88 11.00
N VAL A 46 1.13 -11.62 11.14
CA VAL A 46 1.91 -10.47 10.62
C VAL A 46 3.17 -10.26 11.46
N ILE A 47 3.08 -10.31 12.80
CA ILE A 47 4.24 -10.21 13.70
C ILE A 47 5.27 -11.31 13.39
N ARG A 48 4.81 -12.56 13.21
CA ARG A 48 5.67 -13.69 12.89
C ARG A 48 6.46 -13.49 11.59
N ARG A 49 5.86 -12.85 10.59
CA ARG A 49 6.50 -12.58 9.29
C ARG A 49 7.33 -11.30 9.28
N TRP A 50 7.19 -10.45 10.30
CA TRP A 50 7.81 -9.13 10.34
C TRP A 50 9.33 -9.15 10.17
N PRO A 51 10.12 -9.98 10.88
CA PRO A 51 11.57 -9.94 10.75
C PRO A 51 12.05 -10.26 9.33
N LYS A 52 11.44 -11.28 8.71
CA LYS A 52 11.73 -11.65 7.32
C LYS A 52 11.34 -10.54 6.34
N ASN A 53 10.16 -9.93 6.53
CA ASN A 53 9.63 -8.93 5.60
C ASN A 53 10.36 -7.58 5.71
N TYR A 54 10.68 -7.13 6.92
CA TYR A 54 11.39 -5.89 7.16
C TYR A 54 12.84 -5.95 6.65
N GLY A 55 13.49 -7.12 6.75
CA GLY A 55 14.86 -7.34 6.28
C GLY A 55 14.99 -7.58 4.76
N GLN A 56 13.91 -7.49 3.98
CA GLN A 56 13.99 -7.68 2.52
C GLN A 56 14.78 -6.55 1.87
N THR A 57 15.78 -6.91 1.06
CA THR A 57 16.52 -5.95 0.24
C THR A 57 15.59 -5.27 -0.77
N LEU A 58 15.87 -4.01 -1.10
CA LEU A 58 15.08 -3.17 -2.02
C LEU A 58 13.63 -2.89 -1.57
N VAL A 59 13.26 -3.27 -0.36
CA VAL A 59 11.97 -2.93 0.25
C VAL A 59 12.14 -1.75 1.20
N THR A 60 11.22 -0.81 1.16
CA THR A 60 11.18 0.33 2.09
C THR A 60 9.80 0.46 2.71
N TYR A 61 9.77 0.81 3.99
CA TYR A 61 8.56 1.07 4.74
C TYR A 61 8.56 2.51 5.25
N LYS A 62 7.45 3.23 5.02
CA LYS A 62 7.15 4.48 5.74
C LYS A 62 5.89 4.29 6.57
N LYS A 63 5.80 5.06 7.64
CA LYS A 63 4.63 5.12 8.51
C LYS A 63 4.15 6.56 8.68
N VAL A 64 2.90 6.72 9.07
CA VAL A 64 2.34 7.97 9.56
C VAL A 64 1.91 7.75 11.00
N VAL A 65 2.35 8.64 11.89
CA VAL A 65 2.01 8.67 13.30
C VAL A 65 1.03 9.81 13.57
N ASP A 66 0.02 9.56 14.39
CA ASP A 66 -0.84 10.60 14.94
C ASP A 66 -0.18 11.19 16.19
N MET A 67 0.26 12.44 16.10
CA MET A 67 1.10 13.07 17.13
C MET A 67 0.38 13.32 18.44
N ASP A 68 -0.96 13.36 18.45
CA ASP A 68 -1.73 13.52 19.68
C ASP A 68 -1.72 12.23 20.52
N THR A 69 -1.59 11.08 19.86
CA THR A 69 -1.71 9.74 20.50
C THR A 69 -0.41 8.93 20.49
N GLY A 70 0.53 9.28 19.61
CA GLY A 70 1.70 8.46 19.31
C GLY A 70 1.39 7.20 18.51
N GLU A 71 0.16 7.00 18.06
CA GLU A 71 -0.25 5.78 17.34
C GLU A 71 0.23 5.79 15.88
N LEU A 72 0.75 4.66 15.42
CA LEU A 72 0.93 4.40 13.99
C LEU A 72 -0.46 4.23 13.36
N VAL A 73 -0.83 5.14 12.46
CA VAL A 73 -2.18 5.18 11.87
C VAL A 73 -2.21 4.91 10.38
N SER A 74 -1.08 4.95 9.70
CA SER A 74 -0.98 4.57 8.28
C SER A 74 0.43 4.09 7.96
N TRP A 75 0.57 3.30 6.90
CA TRP A 75 1.86 2.78 6.47
C TRP A 75 1.83 2.43 4.98
N VAL A 76 3.01 2.38 4.38
CA VAL A 76 3.23 1.89 3.03
C VAL A 76 4.45 0.97 3.01
N LYS A 77 4.36 -0.11 2.23
CA LYS A 77 5.48 -0.97 1.83
C LYS A 77 5.68 -0.78 0.33
N ILE A 78 6.85 -0.29 -0.06
CA ILE A 78 7.27 -0.20 -1.46
C ILE A 78 8.46 -1.09 -1.76
N GLY A 79 8.65 -1.46 -3.02
CA GLY A 79 9.85 -2.07 -3.55
C GLY A 79 10.36 -1.34 -4.79
N ALA A 80 11.66 -1.38 -5.06
CA ALA A 80 12.23 -0.95 -6.32
C ALA A 80 12.65 -2.17 -7.13
N GLU A 81 11.87 -2.53 -8.15
CA GLU A 81 12.14 -3.72 -8.96
C GLU A 81 11.70 -3.53 -10.41
N ALA A 82 12.17 -4.43 -11.28
CA ALA A 82 11.56 -4.59 -12.60
C ALA A 82 10.14 -5.13 -12.37
N ALA A 83 9.17 -4.23 -12.37
CA ALA A 83 7.79 -4.59 -12.17
C ALA A 83 7.37 -5.48 -13.34
N ARG A 84 7.17 -6.77 -13.07
CA ARG A 84 6.65 -7.73 -14.03
C ARG A 84 5.15 -7.51 -14.20
N SER A 85 4.76 -6.35 -14.72
CA SER A 85 3.42 -6.14 -15.27
C SER A 85 3.53 -6.09 -16.79
N ARG A 86 2.44 -6.46 -17.48
CA ARG A 86 2.35 -6.34 -18.94
C ARG A 86 2.70 -4.91 -19.42
N ASP A 87 2.38 -3.91 -18.61
CA ASP A 87 2.50 -2.50 -18.95
C ASP A 87 3.89 -1.90 -18.65
N LEU A 88 4.69 -2.53 -17.79
CA LEU A 88 6.03 -2.04 -17.42
C LEU A 88 7.15 -2.72 -18.20
N GLY A 89 6.88 -3.86 -18.84
CA GLY A 89 7.90 -4.65 -19.51
C GLY A 89 9.02 -5.01 -18.53
N ASN A 90 10.26 -4.62 -18.85
CA ASN A 90 11.44 -4.89 -18.02
C ASN A 90 12.00 -3.63 -17.33
N ARG A 91 11.33 -2.47 -17.40
CA ARG A 91 11.89 -1.23 -16.82
C ARG A 91 11.70 -1.22 -15.29
N PRO A 92 12.66 -0.69 -14.52
CA PRO A 92 12.51 -0.55 -13.08
C PRO A 92 11.39 0.42 -12.73
N ALA A 93 10.64 0.11 -11.67
CA ALA A 93 9.59 0.95 -11.12
C ALA A 93 9.55 0.84 -9.60
N ILE A 94 8.97 1.85 -8.96
CA ILE A 94 8.57 1.79 -7.56
C ILE A 94 7.22 1.06 -7.50
N VAL A 95 7.22 -0.14 -6.95
CA VAL A 95 6.01 -0.95 -6.75
C VAL A 95 5.47 -0.68 -5.35
N VAL A 96 4.23 -0.20 -5.27
CA VAL A 96 3.50 -0.11 -4.00
C VAL A 96 2.90 -1.48 -3.71
N TYR A 97 3.59 -2.29 -2.90
CA TYR A 97 3.13 -3.63 -2.57
C TYR A 97 1.90 -3.62 -1.69
N LEU A 98 1.95 -2.84 -0.60
CA LEU A 98 0.93 -2.83 0.42
C LEU A 98 0.83 -1.43 1.01
N PHE A 99 -0.40 -1.00 1.25
CA PHE A 99 -0.72 0.32 1.76
C PHE A 99 -1.94 0.20 2.66
N GLY A 100 -1.90 0.82 3.83
CA GLY A 100 -3.02 0.80 4.77
C GLY A 100 -3.14 2.10 5.54
N THR A 101 -4.38 2.54 5.74
CA THR A 101 -4.72 3.61 6.68
C THR A 101 -5.78 3.09 7.63
N HIS A 102 -5.49 3.20 8.93
CA HIS A 102 -6.44 2.89 9.99
C HIS A 102 -7.76 3.64 9.75
N PRO A 103 -8.94 3.00 9.87
CA PRO A 103 -10.22 3.65 9.56
C PRO A 103 -10.45 4.98 10.27
N LYS A 104 -10.05 5.11 11.55
CA LYS A 104 -10.12 6.37 12.32
C LYS A 104 -9.23 7.51 11.79
N ALA A 105 -8.25 7.19 10.94
CA ALA A 105 -7.32 8.14 10.33
C ALA A 105 -7.58 8.35 8.82
N GLN A 106 -8.57 7.67 8.25
CA GLN A 106 -8.97 7.87 6.86
C GLN A 106 -9.54 9.28 6.67
N ARG A 107 -9.46 9.79 5.43
CA ARG A 107 -9.95 11.13 5.03
C ARG A 107 -9.34 12.31 5.82
N ARG A 108 -8.28 12.07 6.58
CA ARG A 108 -7.53 13.09 7.35
C ARG A 108 -6.16 13.45 6.76
N GLY A 109 -5.81 12.87 5.61
CA GLY A 109 -4.56 13.17 4.90
C GLY A 109 -3.42 12.19 5.12
N ALA A 110 -3.53 11.22 6.04
CA ALA A 110 -2.47 10.23 6.31
C ALA A 110 -2.01 9.50 5.05
N GLY A 111 -2.95 9.01 4.25
CA GLY A 111 -2.62 8.35 3.00
C GLY A 111 -2.02 9.27 1.93
N SER A 112 -2.39 10.56 1.94
CA SER A 112 -1.78 11.55 1.05
C SER A 112 -0.33 11.87 1.44
N LEU A 113 0.03 11.87 2.74
CA LEU A 113 1.42 12.06 3.17
C LEU A 113 2.33 10.94 2.64
N LEU A 114 1.87 9.68 2.76
CA LEU A 114 2.59 8.52 2.23
C LEU A 114 2.75 8.60 0.71
N MET A 115 1.66 8.88 -0.03
CA MET A 115 1.73 8.94 -1.49
C MET A 115 2.50 10.12 -2.03
N ALA A 116 2.50 11.26 -1.33
CA ALA A 116 3.39 12.38 -1.66
C ALA A 116 4.84 11.92 -1.61
N TRP A 117 5.26 11.30 -0.50
CA TRP A 117 6.62 10.76 -0.39
C TRP A 117 6.95 9.71 -1.46
N VAL A 118 6.06 8.74 -1.73
CA VAL A 118 6.29 7.70 -2.76
C VAL A 118 6.50 8.36 -4.12
N THR A 119 5.64 9.30 -4.50
CA THR A 119 5.71 9.93 -5.82
C THR A 119 6.85 10.93 -5.96
N GLU A 120 7.26 11.61 -4.88
CA GLU A 120 8.46 12.45 -4.84
C GLU A 120 9.73 11.62 -4.98
N LEU A 121 9.80 10.46 -4.31
CA LEU A 121 10.88 9.49 -4.51
C LEU A 121 10.92 9.05 -5.98
N ALA A 122 9.78 8.65 -6.55
CA ALA A 122 9.70 8.24 -7.95
C ALA A 122 10.15 9.33 -8.93
N ASP A 123 9.68 10.56 -8.72
CA ASP A 123 10.04 11.72 -9.54
C ASP A 123 11.55 12.01 -9.45
N ARG A 124 12.14 11.90 -8.26
CA ARG A 124 13.58 12.13 -8.04
C ARG A 124 14.44 11.05 -8.71
N GLU A 125 14.05 9.78 -8.59
CA GLU A 125 14.80 8.67 -9.16
C GLU A 125 14.51 8.46 -10.66
N GLY A 126 13.59 9.23 -11.25
CA GLY A 126 13.17 9.06 -12.65
C GLY A 126 12.48 7.73 -12.91
N LEU A 127 11.80 7.17 -11.90
CA LEU A 127 11.13 5.87 -11.96
C LEU A 127 9.61 6.04 -12.04
N ALA A 128 8.96 5.13 -12.77
CA ALA A 128 7.51 5.02 -12.69
C ALA A 128 7.06 4.42 -11.36
N CYS A 129 5.78 4.61 -11.01
CA CYS A 129 5.13 3.90 -9.92
C CYS A 129 4.05 2.94 -10.43
N TRP A 130 3.97 1.78 -9.80
CA TRP A 130 2.94 0.77 -10.07
C TRP A 130 2.21 0.37 -8.79
N VAL A 131 0.90 0.18 -8.89
CA VAL A 131 0.09 -0.35 -7.79
C VAL A 131 -1.04 -1.22 -8.32
N THR A 132 -1.37 -2.27 -7.56
CA THR A 132 -2.63 -2.99 -7.70
C THR A 132 -3.50 -2.63 -6.50
N SER A 133 -4.64 -2.01 -6.77
CA SER A 133 -5.48 -1.34 -5.79
C SER A 133 -6.84 -2.02 -5.64
N SER A 134 -7.43 -1.89 -4.46
CA SER A 134 -8.88 -2.03 -4.31
C SER A 134 -9.59 -0.83 -4.94
N GLU A 135 -10.85 -0.99 -5.36
CA GLU A 135 -11.65 0.11 -5.92
C GLU A 135 -11.71 1.33 -4.99
N MET A 136 -11.83 1.10 -3.67
CA MET A 136 -11.90 2.15 -2.65
C MET A 136 -10.65 3.03 -2.62
N ALA A 137 -9.47 2.51 -2.97
CA ALA A 137 -8.22 3.26 -2.93
C ALA A 137 -7.90 3.99 -4.25
N VAL A 138 -8.61 3.69 -5.35
CA VAL A 138 -8.41 4.34 -6.66
C VAL A 138 -8.48 5.89 -6.60
N PRO A 139 -9.42 6.52 -5.88
CA PRO A 139 -9.47 7.99 -5.78
C PRO A 139 -8.20 8.60 -5.17
N LEU A 140 -7.55 7.91 -4.23
CA LEU A 140 -6.28 8.36 -3.67
C LEU A 140 -5.20 8.35 -4.76
N TYR A 141 -5.05 7.25 -5.49
CA TYR A 141 -4.03 7.13 -6.53
C TYR A 141 -4.25 8.12 -7.68
N LYS A 142 -5.51 8.34 -8.11
CA LYS A 142 -5.86 9.36 -9.13
C LYS A 142 -5.43 10.77 -8.70
N LYS A 143 -5.58 11.14 -7.41
CA LYS A 143 -5.10 12.43 -6.88
C LYS A 143 -3.59 12.62 -7.09
N PHE A 144 -2.83 11.54 -7.15
CA PHE A 144 -1.38 11.53 -7.38
C PHE A 144 -0.98 11.25 -8.84
N ARG A 145 -1.93 11.37 -9.78
CA ARG A 145 -1.73 11.18 -11.24
C ARG A 145 -1.40 9.74 -11.65
N PHE A 146 -1.86 8.77 -10.88
CA PHE A 146 -1.92 7.40 -11.38
C PHE A 146 -3.09 7.27 -12.34
N GLU A 147 -2.85 6.59 -13.44
CA GLU A 147 -3.82 6.26 -14.47
C GLU A 147 -4.14 4.77 -14.39
N VAL A 148 -5.38 4.41 -14.70
CA VAL A 148 -5.79 3.00 -14.74
C VAL A 148 -5.13 2.36 -15.96
N ALA A 149 -4.39 1.27 -15.74
CA ALA A 149 -3.77 0.49 -16.79
C ALA A 149 -4.60 -0.75 -17.13
N GLU A 150 -5.08 -1.46 -16.09
CA GLU A 150 -5.87 -2.67 -16.24
C GLU A 150 -6.83 -2.82 -15.05
N GLU A 151 -7.99 -3.44 -15.28
CA GLU A 151 -8.88 -3.92 -14.22
C GLU A 151 -9.02 -5.43 -14.33
N ILE A 152 -8.77 -6.13 -13.22
CA ILE A 152 -8.79 -7.59 -13.15
C ILE A 152 -9.86 -7.98 -12.15
N THR A 153 -10.94 -8.57 -12.65
CA THR A 153 -12.05 -9.05 -11.83
C THR A 153 -11.93 -10.55 -11.60
N VAL A 154 -11.90 -10.96 -10.34
CA VAL A 154 -11.76 -12.37 -9.91
C VAL A 154 -12.86 -12.72 -8.90
N PRO A 155 -13.28 -13.99 -8.79
CA PRO A 155 -14.13 -14.41 -7.69
C PRO A 155 -13.44 -14.13 -6.34
N LEU A 156 -14.22 -13.77 -5.32
CA LEU A 156 -13.69 -13.69 -3.97
C LEU A 156 -13.10 -15.04 -3.53
N PRO A 157 -12.05 -15.04 -2.69
CA PRO A 157 -11.51 -16.27 -2.12
C PRO A 157 -12.61 -17.13 -1.47
N GLY A 158 -12.69 -18.40 -1.86
CA GLY A 158 -13.72 -19.34 -1.38
C GLY A 158 -15.07 -19.23 -2.08
N ALA A 159 -15.26 -18.27 -2.99
CA ALA A 159 -16.45 -18.20 -3.84
C ALA A 159 -16.32 -19.14 -5.06
N ASN A 160 -17.46 -19.65 -5.52
CA ASN A 160 -17.56 -20.34 -6.81
C ASN A 160 -17.46 -19.34 -7.97
N VAL A 161 -17.34 -19.82 -9.21
CA VAL A 161 -17.20 -18.98 -10.41
C VAL A 161 -18.37 -17.99 -10.59
N ASP A 162 -19.57 -18.34 -10.12
CA ASP A 162 -20.77 -17.48 -10.15
C ASP A 162 -20.95 -16.65 -8.86
N GLY A 163 -19.95 -16.62 -7.98
CA GLY A 163 -19.99 -15.94 -6.70
C GLY A 163 -19.73 -14.44 -6.78
N GLU A 164 -19.65 -13.80 -5.61
CA GLU A 164 -19.30 -12.38 -5.52
C GLU A 164 -17.88 -12.15 -6.07
N MET A 165 -17.78 -11.17 -6.97
CA MET A 165 -16.54 -10.83 -7.67
C MET A 165 -15.85 -9.65 -6.99
N TYR A 166 -14.53 -9.57 -7.16
CA TYR A 166 -13.69 -8.51 -6.67
C TYR A 166 -12.79 -7.99 -7.78
N THR A 167 -12.78 -6.66 -7.96
CA THR A 167 -11.93 -6.01 -8.97
C THR A 167 -10.66 -5.45 -8.34
N HIS A 168 -9.54 -5.90 -8.86
CA HIS A 168 -8.23 -5.28 -8.64
C HIS A 168 -7.97 -4.27 -9.77
N THR A 169 -7.77 -3.01 -9.41
CA THR A 169 -7.40 -1.95 -10.38
C THR A 169 -5.89 -1.78 -10.38
N CYS A 170 -5.24 -2.16 -11.48
CA CYS A 170 -3.84 -1.90 -11.75
C CYS A 170 -3.67 -0.46 -12.25
N MET A 171 -2.76 0.29 -11.63
CA MET A 171 -2.54 1.70 -11.96
C MET A 171 -1.06 2.02 -12.10
N LEU A 172 -0.75 2.85 -13.09
CA LEU A 172 0.59 3.29 -13.44
C LEU A 172 0.71 4.81 -13.31
N ARG A 173 1.88 5.28 -12.89
CA ARG A 173 2.23 6.70 -12.92
C ARG A 173 3.64 6.87 -13.45
N GLU A 174 3.81 7.69 -14.49
CA GLU A 174 5.14 8.11 -14.94
C GLU A 174 5.75 9.17 -14.01
N PRO A 175 7.08 9.22 -13.86
CA PRO A 175 7.73 10.29 -13.12
C PRO A 175 7.51 11.63 -13.83
N LYS A 176 7.44 12.71 -13.07
CA LYS A 176 7.47 14.06 -13.65
C LYS A 176 8.81 14.28 -14.33
N LYS A 177 8.79 14.80 -15.57
CA LYS A 177 10.00 15.30 -16.22
C LYS A 177 10.62 16.39 -15.33
N LEU A 178 11.86 16.17 -14.89
CA LEU A 178 12.64 17.24 -14.27
C LEU A 178 12.76 18.37 -15.31
N LYS A 179 12.45 19.61 -14.91
CA LYS A 179 12.73 20.75 -15.77
C LYS A 179 14.24 20.80 -15.95
N THR A 180 14.73 20.61 -17.17
CA THR A 180 16.09 21.00 -17.52
C THR A 180 16.20 22.49 -17.23
N VAL A 181 17.16 22.84 -16.37
CA VAL A 181 17.59 24.22 -16.21
C VAL A 181 18.49 24.48 -17.41
N ASP A 182 17.98 25.24 -18.38
CA ASP A 182 18.77 25.83 -19.46
C ASP A 182 19.65 26.98 -18.91
#